data_AF-A0A2D6MJM1-F1
#
_entry.id   AF-A0A2D6MJM1-F1
#
_cell.length_a   1.000
_cell.length_b   1.000
_cell.length_c   1.000
_cell.angle_alpha   90.00
_cell.angle_beta   90.00
_cell.angle_gamma   90.00
#
_symmetry.space_group_name_H-M   'P 1'
#
loop_
_entity.id
_entity.type
_entity.pdbx_description
1 polymer ?
#
loop_
_entity_poly.entity_id
_entity_poly.type
_entity_poly.pdbx_seq_one_letter_code
_entity_poly.pdbx_strand_id
1 'polypeptide(L)'
;MSNSIVKAIIFSKPMIIVEIGILIVIGFSAGKEYLEKRAIEEEIAHLETEIGKLENQKDDLGALIKYVRTDAFVQQQAREKLNLTAQGESVVVIPEVDADSSDFYASNESEKGLVLGESSLKIWWEYFFDQESL
;
A
#
# COMPACT_ATOMS: atom_id res chain seq x y z
N MET A 1 71.59 10.48 37.20
CA MET A 1 71.34 11.93 37.37
C MET A 1 70.62 12.48 36.11
N SER A 2 69.46 11.92 35.73
CA SER A 2 68.81 12.17 34.41
C SER A 2 67.29 12.36 34.49
N ASN A 3 66.69 12.48 35.68
CA ASN A 3 65.23 12.52 35.82
C ASN A 3 64.68 13.95 36.02
N SER A 4 65.51 14.90 36.46
CA SER A 4 65.10 16.28 36.74
C SER A 4 64.98 17.13 35.48
N ILE A 5 65.89 16.97 34.51
CA ILE A 5 65.87 17.70 33.23
C ILE A 5 64.63 17.31 32.41
N VAL A 6 64.32 16.01 32.36
CA VAL A 6 63.11 15.50 31.70
C VAL A 6 61.86 16.05 32.39
N LYS A 7 61.77 16.02 33.72
CA LYS A 7 60.64 16.62 34.46
C LYS A 7 60.48 18.13 34.24
N ALA A 8 61.57 18.86 34.05
CA ALA A 8 61.54 20.30 33.80
C ALA A 8 61.06 20.66 32.38
N ILE A 9 61.40 19.83 31.39
CA ILE A 9 60.91 19.95 30.00
C ILE A 9 59.42 19.60 29.95
N ILE A 10 59.10 18.41 30.49
CA ILE A 10 57.89 18.04 31.25
C ILE A 10 56.84 19.13 31.51
N PHE A 11 57.14 19.90 32.56
CA PHE A 11 56.27 20.88 33.20
C PHE A 11 56.36 22.30 32.61
N SER A 12 57.03 22.47 31.47
CA SER A 12 57.21 23.78 30.85
C SER A 12 55.98 24.17 30.00
N LYS A 13 55.62 25.46 30.01
CA LYS A 13 54.50 26.03 29.23
C LYS A 13 54.46 25.63 27.73
N PRO A 14 55.60 25.51 26.99
CA PRO A 14 55.55 25.07 25.59
C PRO A 14 55.26 23.57 25.43
N MET A 15 55.49 22.73 26.43
CA MET A 15 55.20 21.30 26.34
C MET A 15 53.69 21.03 26.27
N ILE A 16 52.89 21.83 26.97
CA ILE A 16 51.42 21.78 26.89
C ILE A 16 50.94 22.08 25.46
N ILE A 17 51.58 23.02 24.76
CA ILE A 17 51.23 23.37 23.37
C ILE A 17 51.52 22.20 22.42
N VAL A 18 52.64 21.51 22.61
CA VAL A 18 53.00 20.32 21.82
C VAL A 18 52.03 19.18 22.08
N GLU A 19 51.64 18.95 23.33
CA GLU A 19 50.67 17.92 23.70
C GLU A 19 49.29 18.21 23.11
N ILE A 20 48.81 19.46 23.19
CA ILE A 20 47.57 19.90 22.54
C ILE A 20 47.66 19.72 21.02
N GLY A 21 48.80 20.05 20.41
CA GLY A 21 49.02 19.85 18.97
C GLY A 21 48.89 18.39 18.57
N ILE A 22 49.47 17.47 19.35
CA ILE A 22 49.36 16.02 19.13
C ILE A 22 47.89 15.57 19.28
N LEU A 23 47.18 16.03 20.30
CA LEU A 23 45.77 15.71 20.50
C LEU A 23 44.88 16.21 19.36
N ILE A 24 45.17 17.39 18.81
CA ILE A 24 44.43 17.94 17.66
C ILE A 24 44.65 17.06 16.43
N VAL A 25 45.89 16.62 16.15
CA VAL A 25 46.19 15.76 15.00
C VAL A 25 45.45 14.41 15.11
N ILE A 26 45.50 13.79 16.29
CA ILE A 26 44.80 12.52 16.54
C ILE A 26 43.29 12.73 16.45
N GLY A 27 42.76 13.78 17.06
CA GLY A 27 41.33 14.11 17.04
C GLY A 27 40.82 14.39 15.63
N PHE A 28 41.60 15.09 14.81
CA PHE A 28 41.25 15.35 13.41
C PHE A 28 41.23 14.07 12.57
N SER A 29 42.24 13.21 12.73
CA SER A 29 42.30 11.92 12.03
C SER A 29 41.14 11.01 12.41
N ALA A 30 40.85 10.89 13.71
CA ALA A 30 39.75 10.05 14.20
C ALA A 30 38.37 10.62 13.84
N GLY A 31 38.21 11.95 13.89
CA GLY A 31 36.96 12.62 13.55
C GLY A 31 36.57 12.42 12.08
N LYS A 32 37.55 12.54 11.16
CA LYS A 32 37.29 12.30 9.73
C LYS A 32 36.86 10.85 9.46
N GLU A 33 37.58 9.88 10.03
CA GLU A 33 37.28 8.46 9.82
C GLU A 33 35.92 8.06 10.42
N TYR A 34 35.55 8.65 11.56
CA TYR A 34 34.23 8.41 12.16
C TYR A 34 33.08 8.91 11.28
N LEU A 35 33.23 10.08 10.65
CA LEU A 35 32.24 10.62 9.73
C LEU A 35 32.10 9.76 8.46
N GLU A 36 33.22 9.30 7.89
CA GLU A 36 33.20 8.39 6.73
C GLU A 36 32.53 7.06 7.07
N LYS A 37 32.83 6.48 8.23
CA LYS A 37 32.17 5.24 8.68
C LYS A 37 30.66 5.39 8.83
N ARG A 38 30.19 6.50 9.41
CA ARG A 38 28.74 6.75 9.55
C ARG A 38 28.03 6.83 8.20
N ALA A 39 28.65 7.49 7.22
CA ALA A 39 28.07 7.60 5.88
C ALA A 39 27.96 6.22 5.20
N ILE A 40 28.99 5.38 5.36
CA ILE A 40 28.99 4.01 4.83
C ILE A 40 27.92 3.15 5.53
N GLU A 41 27.80 3.25 6.86
CA GLU A 41 26.76 2.53 7.62
C GLU A 41 25.34 2.92 7.18
N GLU A 42 25.11 4.20 6.91
CA GLU A 42 23.83 4.70 6.39
C GLU A 42 23.53 4.16 4.98
N GLU A 43 24.54 4.13 4.11
CA GLU A 43 24.41 3.56 2.77
C GLU A 43 24.13 2.06 2.80
N ILE A 44 24.78 1.31 3.71
CA ILE A 44 24.48 -0.12 3.93
C ILE A 44 23.03 -0.30 4.38
N ALA A 45 22.58 0.46 5.37
CA ALA A 45 21.20 0.38 5.87
C ALA A 45 20.17 0.72 4.77
N HIS A 46 20.48 1.71 3.93
CA HIS A 46 19.66 2.05 2.77
C HIS A 46 19.59 0.90 1.76
N LEU A 47 20.74 0.31 1.40
CA LEU A 47 20.81 -0.81 0.46
C LEU A 47 20.09 -2.06 0.99
N GLU A 48 20.23 -2.37 2.28
CA GLU A 48 19.48 -3.47 2.92
C GLU A 48 17.97 -3.24 2.85
N THR A 49 17.52 -2.00 3.06
CA THR A 49 16.11 -1.62 2.94
C THR A 49 15.61 -1.78 1.50
N GLU A 50 16.41 -1.38 0.51
CA GLU A 50 16.08 -1.57 -0.91
C GLU A 50 15.97 -3.04 -1.29
N ILE A 51 16.88 -3.88 -0.81
CA ILE A 51 16.83 -5.34 -1.03
C ILE A 51 15.52 -5.90 -0.49
N GLY A 52 15.17 -5.58 0.76
CA GLY A 52 13.91 -6.06 1.35
C GLY A 52 12.68 -5.59 0.57
N LYS A 53 12.69 -4.35 0.05
CA LYS A 53 11.62 -3.83 -0.81
C LYS A 53 11.53 -4.60 -2.13
N LEU A 54 12.66 -4.89 -2.77
CA LEU A 54 12.74 -5.64 -4.02
C LEU A 54 12.29 -7.10 -3.84
N GLU A 55 12.64 -7.74 -2.73
CA GLU A 55 12.18 -9.09 -2.39
C GLU A 55 10.65 -9.14 -2.22
N ASN A 56 10.09 -8.19 -1.46
CA ASN A 56 8.64 -8.09 -1.32
C ASN A 56 7.94 -7.88 -2.68
N GLN A 57 8.47 -6.99 -3.52
CA GLN A 57 7.93 -6.79 -4.87
C GLN A 57 8.01 -8.06 -5.72
N LYS A 58 9.12 -8.79 -5.66
CA LYS A 58 9.28 -10.07 -6.37
C LYS A 58 8.23 -11.07 -5.92
N ASP A 59 7.97 -11.17 -4.61
CA ASP A 59 6.98 -12.09 -4.05
C ASP A 59 5.55 -11.71 -4.44
N ASP A 60 5.21 -10.41 -4.39
CA ASP A 60 3.92 -9.88 -4.84
C ASP A 60 3.68 -10.16 -6.33
N LEU A 61 4.68 -9.91 -7.17
CA LEU A 61 4.62 -10.22 -8.60
C LEU A 61 4.47 -11.73 -8.83
N GLY A 62 5.16 -12.54 -8.03
CA GLY A 62 5.03 -14.00 -8.05
C GLY A 62 3.62 -14.47 -7.69
N ALA A 63 3.00 -13.88 -6.68
CA ALA A 63 1.62 -14.15 -6.28
C ALA A 63 0.64 -13.73 -7.38
N LEU A 64 0.84 -12.57 -8.01
CA LEU A 64 0.01 -12.10 -9.11
C LEU A 64 0.10 -13.02 -10.34
N ILE A 65 1.32 -13.45 -10.70
CA ILE A 65 1.52 -14.41 -11.79
C ILE A 65 0.80 -15.72 -11.49
N LYS A 66 0.85 -16.21 -10.24
CA LYS A 66 0.10 -17.41 -9.84
C LYS A 66 -1.41 -17.19 -9.97
N TYR A 67 -1.93 -16.06 -9.50
CA TYR A 67 -3.36 -15.71 -9.59
C TYR A 67 -3.84 -15.67 -11.05
N VAL A 68 -3.12 -14.99 -11.93
CA VAL A 68 -3.45 -14.88 -13.36
C VAL A 68 -3.44 -16.26 -14.06
N ARG A 69 -2.67 -17.22 -13.57
CA ARG A 69 -2.63 -18.59 -14.09
C ARG A 69 -3.74 -19.50 -13.56
N THR A 70 -4.52 -19.05 -12.58
CA THR A 70 -5.62 -19.86 -12.03
C THR A 70 -6.85 -19.85 -12.95
N ASP A 71 -7.60 -20.95 -12.93
CA ASP A 71 -8.87 -21.07 -13.64
C ASP A 71 -9.90 -20.02 -13.18
N ALA A 72 -9.80 -19.55 -11.94
CA ALA A 72 -10.64 -18.47 -11.41
C ALA A 72 -10.47 -17.16 -12.20
N PHE A 73 -9.23 -16.80 -12.56
CA PHE A 73 -8.97 -15.63 -13.39
C PHE A 73 -9.50 -15.81 -14.83
N VAL A 74 -9.39 -17.01 -15.38
CA VAL A 74 -9.94 -17.35 -16.71
C VAL A 74 -11.46 -17.24 -16.71
N GLN A 75 -12.13 -17.77 -15.67
CA GLN A 75 -13.58 -17.68 -15.52
C GLN A 75 -14.04 -16.24 -15.32
N GLN A 76 -13.31 -15.44 -14.54
CA GLN A 76 -13.61 -14.02 -14.37
C GLN A 76 -13.51 -13.26 -15.70
N GLN A 77 -12.41 -13.43 -16.44
CA GLN A 77 -12.29 -12.78 -17.76
C GLN A 77 -13.31 -13.30 -18.79
N ALA A 78 -13.69 -14.57 -18.74
CA ALA A 78 -14.73 -15.11 -19.61
C ALA A 78 -16.11 -14.49 -19.32
N ARG A 79 -16.46 -14.30 -18.04
CA ARG A 79 -17.68 -13.61 -17.63
C ARG A 79 -17.64 -12.14 -18.04
N GLU A 80 -16.54 -11.43 -17.78
CA GLU A 80 -16.43 -9.99 -18.03
C GLU A 80 -16.32 -9.62 -19.52
N LYS A 81 -15.53 -10.38 -20.30
CA LYS A 81 -15.25 -10.02 -21.70
C LYS A 81 -16.12 -10.72 -22.71
N LEU A 82 -16.58 -11.92 -22.39
CA LEU A 82 -17.31 -12.76 -23.33
C LEU A 82 -18.78 -12.94 -22.91
N ASN A 83 -19.21 -12.33 -21.78
CA ASN A 83 -20.52 -12.57 -21.16
C ASN A 83 -20.83 -14.07 -21.04
N LEU A 84 -19.79 -14.91 -20.92
CA LEU A 84 -19.93 -16.36 -20.90
C LEU A 84 -20.36 -16.80 -19.51
N THR A 85 -21.48 -17.50 -19.46
CA THR A 85 -22.02 -18.16 -18.27
C THR A 85 -21.48 -19.60 -18.19
N ALA A 86 -21.28 -20.11 -16.97
CA ALA A 86 -20.82 -21.49 -16.78
C ALA A 86 -21.88 -22.50 -17.29
N GLN A 87 -21.46 -23.72 -17.65
CA GLN A 87 -22.40 -24.78 -18.03
C GLN A 87 -23.38 -25.05 -16.88
N GLY A 88 -24.64 -24.62 -17.01
CA GLY A 88 -25.71 -24.80 -16.02
C GLY A 88 -26.31 -23.51 -15.42
N GLU A 89 -25.83 -22.32 -15.80
CA GLU A 89 -26.35 -21.04 -15.31
C GLU A 89 -27.44 -20.48 -16.26
N SER A 90 -28.62 -20.14 -15.75
CA SER A 90 -29.73 -19.59 -16.55
C SER A 90 -29.62 -18.07 -16.64
N VAL A 91 -29.33 -17.56 -17.85
CA VAL A 91 -29.29 -16.12 -18.13
C VAL A 91 -30.71 -15.61 -18.33
N VAL A 92 -31.18 -14.76 -17.42
CA VAL A 92 -32.44 -14.00 -17.59
C VAL A 92 -32.10 -12.68 -18.25
N VAL A 93 -32.35 -12.58 -19.56
CA VAL A 93 -32.29 -11.30 -20.28
C VAL A 93 -33.56 -10.53 -19.98
N ILE A 94 -33.45 -9.42 -19.25
CA ILE A 94 -34.55 -8.49 -19.02
C ILE A 94 -34.57 -7.57 -20.25
N PRO A 95 -35.58 -7.65 -21.14
CA PRO A 95 -35.68 -6.71 -22.23
C PRO A 95 -35.85 -5.30 -21.65
N GLU A 96 -35.00 -4.38 -22.10
CA GLU A 96 -35.29 -2.96 -21.95
C GLU A 96 -36.60 -2.72 -22.69
N VAL A 97 -37.65 -2.43 -21.92
CA VAL A 97 -38.92 -2.01 -22.50
C VAL A 97 -38.65 -0.66 -23.11
N ASP A 98 -38.39 -0.64 -24.41
CA ASP A 98 -38.47 0.57 -25.21
C ASP A 98 -39.83 1.20 -24.90
N ALA A 99 -39.79 2.42 -24.34
CA ALA A 99 -40.94 3.17 -23.88
C ALA A 99 -41.87 3.64 -25.03
N ASP A 100 -41.74 3.07 -26.22
CA ASP A 100 -42.51 3.37 -27.43
C ASP A 100 -43.00 2.10 -28.12
N SER A 101 -43.69 1.24 -27.38
CA SER A 101 -44.69 0.35 -27.99
C SER A 101 -45.90 0.21 -27.08
N SER A 102 -46.77 1.21 -27.18
CA SER A 102 -48.19 1.05 -26.92
C SER A 102 -48.74 -0.04 -27.84
N ASP A 103 -49.00 -1.22 -27.30
CA ASP A 103 -50.27 -1.96 -27.43
C ASP A 103 -50.07 -3.46 -27.19
N PHE A 104 -50.34 -3.89 -25.96
CA PHE A 104 -51.00 -5.18 -25.75
C PHE A 104 -51.93 -5.08 -24.53
N TYR A 105 -53.24 -5.00 -24.81
CA TYR A 105 -54.31 -4.99 -23.81
C TYR A 105 -54.67 -6.42 -23.38
N ALA A 106 -54.91 -6.59 -22.07
CA ALA A 106 -56.09 -7.24 -21.46
C ALA A 106 -55.78 -7.58 -19.98
N SER A 107 -56.10 -6.67 -19.07
CA SER A 107 -57.27 -6.74 -18.17
C SER A 107 -57.23 -7.87 -17.13
N ASN A 108 -56.93 -7.53 -15.87
CA ASN A 108 -57.94 -7.48 -14.81
C ASN A 108 -57.37 -6.91 -13.50
N GLU A 109 -58.17 -6.02 -12.95
CA GLU A 109 -58.15 -5.37 -11.63
C GLU A 109 -57.41 -6.12 -10.51
N SER A 110 -56.36 -5.49 -9.96
CA SER A 110 -56.40 -5.05 -8.57
C SER A 110 -55.31 -4.00 -8.33
N GLU A 111 -55.77 -2.82 -7.95
CA GLU A 111 -54.99 -1.62 -7.66
C GLU A 111 -53.99 -1.86 -6.51
N LYS A 112 -52.71 -1.59 -6.78
CA LYS A 112 -51.87 -0.67 -5.98
C LYS A 112 -50.72 -0.22 -6.88
N GLY A 113 -50.80 1.05 -7.25
CA GLY A 113 -50.04 1.64 -8.35
C GLY A 113 -48.53 1.52 -8.22
N LEU A 114 -47.91 1.20 -9.36
CA LEU A 114 -46.54 1.58 -9.67
C LEU A 114 -46.46 3.12 -9.67
N VAL A 115 -46.01 3.69 -8.56
CA VAL A 115 -45.73 5.12 -8.46
C VAL A 115 -44.44 5.39 -9.22
N LEU A 116 -44.53 5.63 -10.53
CA LEU A 116 -43.48 6.26 -11.34
C LEU A 116 -43.37 7.74 -10.94
N GLY A 117 -42.85 7.99 -9.74
CA GLY A 117 -42.74 9.35 -9.19
C GLY A 117 -42.25 9.46 -7.75
N GLU A 118 -42.13 8.35 -7.01
CA GLU A 118 -41.53 8.36 -5.68
C GLU A 118 -40.15 7.72 -5.71
N SER A 119 -39.17 8.46 -5.20
CA SER A 119 -37.76 8.04 -5.07
C SER A 119 -37.69 6.61 -4.58
N SER A 120 -36.96 5.76 -5.31
CA SER A 120 -36.71 4.36 -4.94
C SER A 120 -36.26 4.22 -3.48
N LEU A 121 -35.60 5.22 -2.92
CA LEU A 121 -35.20 5.27 -1.52
C LEU A 121 -36.36 5.25 -0.51
N LYS A 122 -37.51 5.85 -0.85
CA LYS A 122 -38.68 5.88 0.03
C LYS A 122 -39.28 4.48 0.21
N ILE A 123 -39.35 3.72 -0.88
CA ILE A 123 -39.86 2.33 -0.88
C ILE A 123 -38.96 1.43 -0.02
N TRP A 124 -37.64 1.58 -0.14
CA TRP A 124 -36.70 0.85 0.70
C TRP A 124 -36.82 1.23 2.17
N TRP A 125 -37.03 2.50 2.49
CA TRP A 125 -37.20 2.93 3.87
C TRP A 125 -38.46 2.33 4.51
N GLU A 126 -39.60 2.39 3.82
CA GLU A 126 -40.86 1.82 4.31
C GLU A 126 -40.76 0.29 4.49
N TYR A 127 -40.13 -0.42 3.55
CA TYR A 127 -39.99 -1.88 3.66
C TYR A 127 -39.14 -2.32 4.86
N PHE A 128 -38.04 -1.63 5.14
CA PHE A 128 -37.10 -2.03 6.20
C PHE A 128 -37.49 -1.55 7.60
N PHE A 129 -38.26 -0.46 7.70
CA PHE A 129 -38.51 0.21 8.97
C PHE A 129 -40.00 0.33 9.36
N ASP A 130 -40.94 -0.02 8.47
CA ASP A 130 -42.39 0.02 8.76
C ASP A 130 -42.97 -1.38 9.10
N GLN A 131 -42.13 -2.41 9.22
CA GLN A 131 -42.52 -3.73 9.78
C GLN A 131 -42.55 -3.74 11.33
N GLU A 132 -43.10 -2.70 11.94
CA GLU A 132 -43.51 -2.73 13.35
C GLU A 132 -44.94 -2.19 13.52
N SER A 133 -45.93 -2.98 13.09
CA SER A 133 -47.20 -3.08 13.81
C SER A 133 -47.78 -4.49 13.65
N LEU A 134 -47.62 -5.28 14.72
CA LEU A 134 -48.53 -6.36 15.09
C LEU A 134 -49.89 -5.79 15.49
#